data_AF-A8FZD8-F1
#
_entry.id   AF-A8FZD8-F1
#
_cell.length_a   1.000
_cell.length_b   1.000
_cell.length_c   1.000
_cell.angle_alpha   90.00
_cell.angle_beta   90.00
_cell.angle_gamma   90.00
#
_symmetry.space_group_name_H-M   'P 1'
#
loop_
_entity.id
_entity.type
_entity.pdbx_description
1 polymer ?
#
loop_
_entity_poly.entity_id
_entity_poly.type
_entity_poly.pdbx_seq_one_letter_code
_entity_poly.pdbx_strand_id
1 'polypeptide(L)'
;MNPIQMIKRIILLVAMTLSIGVFAAHHEGAPSSGAKDMPGAKGTFEFKPADWMSGQKTWWKDSDGVAPGVAGCHIGTDEKGVPNGRMFGEACLPNGLLVESNPGKDELHSHKDDIGHPDTFDCNAWCVGSGKKSGMCMVAAAAPCEQSAVCACE
;
A
#
# COMPACT_ATOMS: atom_id res chain seq x y z
N MET A 1 32.05 40.53 -1.57
CA MET A 1 31.89 39.30 -0.76
C MET A 1 33.11 38.41 -1.01
N ASN A 2 33.71 37.88 0.05
CA ASN A 2 35.00 37.19 -0.02
C ASN A 2 34.81 35.77 -0.61
N PRO A 3 35.45 35.40 -1.74
CA PRO A 3 35.18 34.15 -2.46
C PRO A 3 35.36 32.87 -1.62
N ILE A 4 36.16 32.94 -0.55
CA ILE A 4 36.42 31.83 0.37
C ILE A 4 35.19 31.49 1.24
N GLN A 5 34.28 32.43 1.50
CA GLN A 5 33.06 32.17 2.28
C GLN A 5 31.94 31.48 1.49
N MET A 6 31.95 31.57 0.15
CA MET A 6 30.90 30.98 -0.69
C MET A 6 31.10 29.47 -0.87
N ILE A 7 32.36 29.02 -0.96
CA ILE A 7 32.72 27.59 -1.09
C ILE A 7 32.38 26.79 0.18
N LYS A 8 32.53 27.38 1.38
CA LYS A 8 32.16 26.71 2.64
C LYS A 8 30.65 26.47 2.77
N ARG A 9 29.80 27.31 2.19
CA ARG A 9 28.34 27.11 2.19
C ARG A 9 27.88 26.05 1.20
N ILE A 10 28.60 25.89 0.09
CA ILE A 10 28.30 24.83 -0.90
C ILE A 10 28.71 23.46 -0.35
N ILE A 11 29.83 23.35 0.38
CA ILE A 11 30.27 22.07 0.97
C ILE A 11 29.35 21.59 2.10
N LEU A 12 28.76 22.49 2.90
CA LEU A 12 27.84 22.12 3.98
C LEU A 12 26.45 21.67 3.47
N LEU A 13 26.07 22.03 2.24
CA LEU A 13 24.81 21.64 1.62
C LEU A 13 24.86 20.28 0.89
N VAL A 14 26.06 19.77 0.60
CA VAL A 14 26.26 18.46 -0.08
C VAL A 14 26.41 17.31 0.92
N ALA A 15 26.66 17.58 2.20
CA ALA A 15 26.80 16.52 3.22
C ALA A 15 25.46 16.04 3.84
N MET A 16 24.33 16.67 3.48
CA MET A 16 22.98 16.28 3.93
C MET A 16 22.18 15.54 2.85
N THR A 17 22.81 15.17 1.73
CA THR A 17 22.17 14.26 0.78
C THR A 17 22.40 12.82 1.21
N LEU A 18 21.30 12.24 1.69
CA LEU A 18 20.79 10.97 1.18
C LEU A 18 21.39 9.68 1.76
N SER A 19 21.29 9.51 3.07
CA SER A 19 21.12 8.17 3.66
C SER A 19 19.62 7.84 3.72
N ILE A 20 18.92 7.85 2.57
CA ILE A 20 17.60 7.22 2.50
C ILE A 20 17.89 5.73 2.42
N GLY A 21 17.89 5.07 3.57
CA GLY A 21 17.93 3.61 3.63
C GLY A 21 16.79 3.08 2.77
N VAL A 22 17.14 2.36 1.70
CA VAL A 22 16.17 1.57 0.94
C VAL A 22 15.76 0.43 1.86
N PHE A 23 14.72 0.66 2.66
CA PHE A 23 14.07 -0.41 3.39
C PHE A 23 13.40 -1.31 2.34
N ALA A 24 14.05 -2.43 2.02
CA ALA A 24 13.38 -3.50 1.30
C ALA A 24 12.20 -3.92 2.18
N ALA A 25 10.97 -3.76 1.69
CA ALA A 25 9.79 -4.30 2.34
C ALA A 25 9.96 -5.82 2.37
N HIS A 26 10.35 -6.35 3.54
CA HIS A 26 10.35 -7.78 3.78
C HIS A 26 8.88 -8.20 3.97
N HIS A 27 8.41 -9.16 3.17
CA HIS A 27 7.13 -9.80 3.44
C HIS A 27 7.25 -10.58 4.75
N GLU A 28 6.34 -10.30 5.68
CA GLU A 28 6.35 -10.92 7.02
C GLU A 28 5.37 -12.09 7.10
N GLY A 29 4.39 -12.16 6.19
CA GLY A 29 3.38 -13.20 6.14
C GLY A 29 3.16 -13.81 4.75
N ALA A 30 2.58 -15.01 4.73
CA ALA A 30 2.03 -15.59 3.51
C ALA A 30 0.85 -14.73 3.00
N PRO A 31 0.51 -14.80 1.70
CA PRO A 31 -0.63 -14.04 1.20
C PRO A 31 -1.93 -14.43 1.92
N SER A 32 -2.88 -13.49 1.97
CA SER A 32 -4.19 -13.71 2.57
C SER A 32 -4.94 -14.85 1.88
N SER A 33 -6.04 -15.32 2.49
CA SER A 33 -6.88 -16.35 1.90
C SER A 33 -7.43 -15.97 0.53
N GLY A 34 -7.65 -14.67 0.27
CA GLY A 34 -8.06 -14.16 -1.03
C GLY A 34 -6.92 -14.17 -2.04
N ALA A 35 -5.70 -13.88 -1.61
CA ALA A 35 -4.54 -13.70 -2.48
C ALA A 35 -3.70 -14.98 -2.74
N LYS A 36 -3.73 -15.98 -1.85
CA LYS A 36 -2.75 -17.09 -1.81
C LYS A 36 -2.60 -17.91 -3.10
N ASP A 37 -3.65 -18.01 -3.91
CA ASP A 37 -3.66 -18.77 -5.15
C ASP A 37 -3.63 -17.85 -6.39
N MET A 38 -3.54 -16.53 -6.19
CA MET A 38 -3.49 -15.55 -7.27
C MET A 38 -2.06 -15.38 -7.81
N PRO A 39 -1.89 -15.33 -9.14
CA PRO A 39 -0.60 -15.01 -9.74
C PRO A 39 -0.08 -13.66 -9.25
N GLY A 40 1.22 -13.58 -8.95
CA GLY A 40 1.86 -12.33 -8.52
C GLY A 40 1.72 -11.98 -7.05
N ALA A 41 0.90 -12.69 -6.26
CA ALA A 41 0.84 -12.50 -4.81
C ALA A 41 2.20 -12.83 -4.16
N LYS A 42 2.76 -11.89 -3.38
CA LYS A 42 4.09 -12.03 -2.75
C LYS A 42 4.04 -12.29 -1.25
N GLY A 43 2.92 -11.96 -0.60
CA GLY A 43 2.73 -12.07 0.84
C GLY A 43 2.12 -10.81 1.43
N THR A 44 2.02 -10.79 2.75
CA THR A 44 1.59 -9.62 3.51
C THR A 44 2.77 -8.96 4.24
N PHE A 45 2.58 -7.72 4.66
CA PHE A 45 3.50 -6.98 5.53
C PHE A 45 2.71 -6.15 6.54
N GLU A 46 3.33 -5.84 7.68
CA GLU A 46 2.72 -4.92 8.64
C GLU A 46 2.64 -3.50 8.09
N PHE A 47 1.45 -2.92 8.10
CA PHE A 47 1.21 -1.54 7.70
C PHE A 47 0.63 -0.73 8.86
N LYS A 48 1.28 0.41 9.15
CA LYS A 48 0.79 1.41 10.08
C LYS A 48 0.30 2.63 9.30
N PRO A 49 -0.98 3.00 9.40
CA PRO A 49 -1.47 4.19 8.74
C PRO A 49 -0.85 5.46 9.32
N ALA A 50 -0.92 6.57 8.57
CA ALA A 50 -0.35 7.84 9.02
C ALA A 50 -0.99 8.39 10.30
N ASP A 51 -2.27 8.07 10.53
CA ASP A 51 -3.06 8.41 11.72
C ASP A 51 -3.12 7.24 12.73
N TRP A 52 -2.12 6.35 12.72
CA TRP A 52 -2.03 5.15 13.56
C TRP A 52 -2.35 5.41 15.03
N MET A 53 -3.21 4.55 15.59
CA MET A 53 -3.69 4.64 16.97
C MET A 53 -3.15 3.50 17.84
N SER A 54 -2.02 3.75 18.51
CA SER A 54 -1.39 2.75 19.40
C SER A 54 -2.34 2.25 20.49
N GLY A 55 -2.33 0.93 20.69
CA GLY A 55 -3.12 0.18 21.64
C GLY A 55 -4.59 -0.02 21.22
N GLN A 56 -5.04 0.56 20.11
CA GLN A 56 -6.45 0.54 19.75
C GLN A 56 -6.81 -0.64 18.85
N LYS A 57 -8.00 -1.21 19.10
CA LYS A 57 -8.64 -2.12 18.14
C LYS A 57 -9.48 -1.27 17.20
N THR A 58 -9.19 -1.34 15.91
CA THR A 58 -9.92 -0.60 14.87
C THR A 58 -10.64 -1.56 13.94
N TRP A 59 -11.63 -1.06 13.22
CA TRP A 59 -12.50 -1.87 12.35
C TRP A 59 -12.51 -1.31 10.95
N TRP A 60 -12.52 -2.19 9.98
CA TRP A 60 -12.33 -1.83 8.58
C TRP A 60 -13.17 -2.70 7.66
N LYS A 61 -13.44 -2.14 6.48
CA LYS A 61 -14.01 -2.83 5.33
C LYS A 61 -13.20 -2.48 4.10
N ASP A 62 -13.22 -3.40 3.15
CA ASP A 62 -12.62 -3.17 1.85
C ASP A 62 -13.68 -2.96 0.77
N SER A 63 -13.41 -2.07 -0.19
CA SER A 63 -14.40 -1.66 -1.20
C SER A 63 -14.52 -2.64 -2.37
N ASP A 64 -13.47 -3.42 -2.60
CA ASP A 64 -13.29 -4.33 -3.73
C ASP A 64 -12.75 -5.69 -3.29
N GLY A 65 -12.15 -5.77 -2.10
CA GLY A 65 -11.52 -6.99 -1.61
C GLY A 65 -10.21 -7.23 -2.35
N VAL A 66 -9.69 -8.45 -2.30
CA VAL A 66 -8.48 -8.81 -3.07
C VAL A 66 -8.81 -8.90 -4.56
N ALA A 67 -8.65 -7.80 -5.28
CA ALA A 67 -8.92 -7.62 -6.68
C ALA A 67 -7.89 -6.68 -7.35
N PRO A 68 -6.65 -7.14 -7.62
CA PRO A 68 -5.57 -6.27 -8.13
C PRO A 68 -5.85 -5.51 -9.43
N GLY A 69 -6.87 -5.89 -10.19
CA GLY A 69 -7.31 -5.19 -11.41
C GLY A 69 -8.38 -4.12 -11.19
N VAL A 70 -8.78 -3.88 -9.94
CA VAL A 70 -9.74 -2.86 -9.51
C VAL A 70 -9.00 -1.98 -8.48
N ALA A 71 -9.26 -0.68 -8.50
CA ALA A 71 -8.67 0.20 -7.51
C ALA A 71 -9.54 0.20 -6.25
N GLY A 72 -8.93 -0.15 -5.11
CA GLY A 72 -9.62 -0.32 -3.85
C GLY A 72 -9.55 0.85 -2.89
N CYS A 73 -10.26 0.73 -1.78
CA CYS A 73 -10.24 1.68 -0.68
C CYS A 73 -10.60 0.95 0.61
N HIS A 74 -9.68 1.01 1.56
CA HIS A 74 -9.81 0.43 2.89
C HIS A 74 -10.49 1.46 3.81
N ILE A 75 -11.74 1.21 4.17
CA ILE A 75 -12.63 2.19 4.81
C ILE A 75 -12.71 1.89 6.31
N GLY A 76 -12.36 2.88 7.13
CA GLY A 76 -12.44 2.81 8.58
C GLY A 76 -13.89 2.85 9.05
N THR A 77 -14.23 1.97 9.97
CA THR A 77 -15.57 1.80 10.51
C THR A 77 -15.55 1.62 12.03
N ASP A 78 -16.74 1.60 12.65
CA ASP A 78 -16.94 1.03 13.97
C ASP A 78 -17.20 -0.49 13.91
N GLU A 79 -17.41 -1.12 15.07
CA GLU A 79 -17.69 -2.57 15.15
C GLU A 79 -19.01 -3.00 14.50
N LYS A 80 -19.85 -2.05 14.09
CA LYS A 80 -21.12 -2.29 13.38
C LYS A 80 -20.99 -2.00 11.88
N GLY A 81 -19.79 -1.63 11.42
CA GLY A 81 -19.50 -1.31 10.03
C GLY A 81 -19.99 0.07 9.59
N VAL A 82 -20.24 0.99 10.52
CA VAL A 82 -20.55 2.39 10.21
C VAL A 82 -19.25 3.15 9.94
N PRO A 83 -19.09 3.83 8.79
CA PRO A 83 -17.87 4.58 8.47
C PRO A 83 -17.55 5.66 9.52
N ASN A 84 -16.28 5.75 9.91
CA ASN A 84 -15.79 6.69 10.93
C ASN A 84 -14.95 7.85 10.34
N GLY A 85 -14.86 7.93 9.02
CA GLY A 85 -14.15 8.99 8.29
C GLY A 85 -12.68 8.68 7.96
N ARG A 86 -12.10 7.60 8.50
CA ARG A 86 -10.77 7.13 8.11
C ARG A 86 -10.87 6.33 6.80
N MET A 87 -9.87 6.46 5.94
CA MET A 87 -9.77 5.67 4.70
C MET A 87 -8.35 5.66 4.14
N PHE A 88 -7.95 4.58 3.48
CA PHE A 88 -6.69 4.47 2.75
C PHE A 88 -6.92 3.83 1.40
N GLY A 89 -6.41 4.46 0.35
CA GLY A 89 -6.33 3.82 -0.95
C GLY A 89 -5.17 2.85 -0.98
N GLU A 90 -5.22 1.98 -1.97
CA GLU A 90 -4.11 1.12 -2.34
C GLU A 90 -2.96 1.95 -2.93
N ALA A 91 -1.76 1.37 -2.98
CA ALA A 91 -0.58 2.14 -3.35
C ALA A 91 0.40 1.35 -4.22
N CYS A 92 1.07 2.06 -5.13
CA CYS A 92 2.24 1.54 -5.80
C CYS A 92 3.49 1.81 -4.96
N LEU A 93 4.18 0.74 -4.55
CA LEU A 93 5.48 0.84 -3.91
C LEU A 93 6.56 1.28 -4.90
N PRO A 94 7.69 1.86 -4.43
CA PRO A 94 8.78 2.30 -5.30
C PRO A 94 9.40 1.18 -6.17
N ASN A 95 9.24 -0.08 -5.76
CA ASN A 95 9.69 -1.25 -6.52
C ASN A 95 8.64 -1.75 -7.55
N GLY A 96 7.54 -1.03 -7.73
CA GLY A 96 6.48 -1.34 -8.69
C GLY A 96 5.45 -2.36 -8.21
N LEU A 97 5.53 -2.83 -6.96
CA LEU A 97 4.50 -3.69 -6.38
C LEU A 97 3.25 -2.88 -6.00
N LEU A 98 2.09 -3.50 -6.15
CA LEU A 98 0.83 -3.00 -5.60
C LEU A 98 0.70 -3.43 -4.13
N VAL A 99 0.28 -2.52 -3.26
CA VAL A 99 -0.24 -2.81 -1.92
C VAL A 99 -1.75 -2.96 -2.05
N GLU A 100 -2.24 -4.16 -1.77
CA GLU A 100 -3.63 -4.58 -1.99
C GLU A 100 -4.33 -4.74 -0.64
N SER A 101 -5.49 -4.12 -0.46
CA SER A 101 -6.29 -4.36 0.74
C SER A 101 -6.93 -5.75 0.77
N ASN A 102 -7.23 -6.23 1.98
CA ASN A 102 -7.81 -7.55 2.22
C ASN A 102 -8.72 -7.46 3.47
N PRO A 103 -9.54 -8.48 3.83
CA PRO A 103 -9.63 -9.84 3.30
C PRO A 103 -10.55 -10.02 2.09
N GLY A 104 -11.63 -9.23 2.01
CA GLY A 104 -12.68 -9.40 1.02
C GLY A 104 -13.62 -8.20 1.01
N LYS A 105 -14.33 -8.02 -0.10
CA LYS A 105 -15.24 -6.90 -0.31
C LYS A 105 -16.32 -6.85 0.77
N ASP A 106 -16.51 -5.68 1.37
CA ASP A 106 -17.48 -5.38 2.42
C ASP A 106 -17.36 -6.24 3.70
N GLU A 107 -16.29 -7.04 3.82
CA GLU A 107 -16.04 -7.88 4.97
C GLU A 107 -15.52 -7.03 6.15
N LEU A 108 -16.36 -6.92 7.18
CA LEU A 108 -15.99 -6.24 8.41
C LEU A 108 -14.96 -7.07 9.18
N HIS A 109 -13.78 -6.50 9.36
CA HIS A 109 -12.70 -7.12 10.12
C HIS A 109 -12.03 -6.11 11.04
N SER A 110 -11.24 -6.58 12.00
CA SER A 110 -10.58 -5.73 12.97
C SER A 110 -9.07 -5.79 12.89
N HIS A 111 -8.41 -4.67 13.09
CA HIS A 111 -6.96 -4.60 13.30
C HIS A 111 -6.66 -4.48 14.78
N LYS A 112 -5.66 -5.23 15.25
CA LYS A 112 -5.12 -5.09 16.61
C LYS A 112 -4.01 -4.06 16.58
N ASP A 113 -3.98 -3.17 17.56
CA ASP A 113 -3.00 -2.06 17.62
C ASP A 113 -3.06 -1.18 16.35
N ASP A 114 -4.20 -1.14 15.66
CA ASP A 114 -4.39 -0.43 14.39
C ASP A 114 -3.33 -0.77 13.31
N ILE A 115 -2.81 -2.00 13.34
CA ILE A 115 -1.85 -2.54 12.36
C ILE A 115 -2.59 -3.42 11.34
N GLY A 116 -2.54 -3.02 10.08
CA GLY A 116 -3.06 -3.77 8.94
C GLY A 116 -2.03 -4.75 8.38
N HIS A 117 -2.52 -5.72 7.62
CA HIS A 117 -1.67 -6.72 6.93
C HIS A 117 -2.09 -6.85 5.46
N PRO A 118 -1.99 -5.78 4.65
CA PRO A 118 -2.36 -5.83 3.24
C PRO A 118 -1.48 -6.83 2.48
N ASP A 119 -2.01 -7.33 1.38
CA ASP A 119 -1.26 -8.16 0.44
C ASP A 119 -0.37 -7.27 -0.43
N THR A 120 0.59 -7.92 -1.09
CA THR A 120 1.42 -7.27 -2.11
C THR A 120 1.42 -8.08 -3.38
N PHE A 121 1.29 -7.37 -4.50
CA PHE A 121 1.19 -7.97 -5.83
C PHE A 121 2.27 -7.45 -6.78
N ASP A 122 2.89 -8.37 -7.49
CA ASP A 122 3.66 -8.09 -8.70
C ASP A 122 2.69 -8.03 -9.88
N CYS A 123 2.35 -6.80 -10.28
CA CYS A 123 1.34 -6.55 -11.31
C CYS A 123 1.70 -7.18 -12.66
N ASN A 124 2.99 -7.29 -13.01
CA ASN A 124 3.38 -7.97 -14.23
C ASN A 124 3.06 -9.47 -14.15
N ALA A 125 3.45 -10.12 -13.04
CA ALA A 125 3.14 -11.53 -12.82
C ALA A 125 1.63 -11.79 -12.73
N TRP A 126 0.87 -10.90 -12.09
CA TRP A 126 -0.59 -10.99 -12.01
C TRP A 126 -1.25 -10.88 -13.39
N CYS A 127 -0.88 -9.88 -14.19
CA CYS A 127 -1.41 -9.68 -15.53
C CYS A 127 -1.06 -10.85 -16.48
N VAL A 128 0.19 -11.32 -16.47
CA VAL A 128 0.62 -12.48 -17.26
C VAL A 128 -0.15 -13.74 -16.84
N GLY A 129 -0.30 -13.98 -15.54
CA GLY A 129 -1.09 -15.09 -15.02
C GLY A 129 -2.57 -15.01 -15.38
N SER A 130 -3.08 -13.80 -15.63
CA SER A 130 -4.45 -13.53 -16.09
C SER A 130 -4.59 -13.54 -17.64
N GLY A 131 -3.55 -13.99 -18.36
CA GLY A 131 -3.57 -14.13 -19.81
C GLY A 131 -3.28 -12.84 -20.59
N LYS A 132 -2.75 -11.80 -19.93
CA LYS A 132 -2.29 -10.55 -20.56
C LYS A 132 -0.80 -10.64 -20.88
N LYS A 133 -0.26 -9.65 -21.61
CA LYS A 133 1.15 -9.66 -22.02
C LYS A 133 2.07 -9.16 -20.93
N SER A 134 1.64 -8.10 -20.25
CA SER A 134 2.40 -7.42 -19.20
C SER A 134 1.45 -6.65 -18.30
N GLY A 135 2.00 -6.13 -17.21
CA GLY A 135 1.27 -5.24 -16.32
C GLY A 135 2.19 -4.40 -15.46
N MET A 136 1.65 -3.30 -14.95
CA MET A 136 2.34 -2.44 -14.00
C MET A 136 1.36 -1.85 -12.99
N CYS A 137 1.86 -1.52 -11.80
CA CYS A 137 1.07 -0.77 -10.85
C CYS A 137 0.89 0.68 -11.33
N MET A 138 -0.33 1.18 -11.31
CA MET A 138 -0.69 2.55 -11.68
C MET A 138 -1.56 3.18 -10.61
N VAL A 139 -1.38 4.49 -10.40
CA VAL A 139 -2.29 5.28 -9.56
C VAL A 139 -3.65 5.37 -10.24
N ALA A 140 -4.72 5.18 -9.47
CA ALA A 140 -6.10 5.22 -9.91
C ALA A 140 -6.99 5.89 -8.85
N ALA A 141 -8.21 6.26 -9.22
CA ALA A 141 -9.20 6.78 -8.28
C ALA A 141 -10.11 5.65 -7.79
N ALA A 142 -10.49 5.68 -6.51
CA ALA A 142 -11.33 4.66 -5.89
C ALA A 142 -12.19 5.25 -4.78
N ALA A 143 -13.45 5.60 -5.06
CA ALA A 143 -14.31 6.19 -4.03
C ALA A 143 -14.51 5.23 -2.84
N PRO A 144 -14.46 5.72 -1.57
CA PRO A 144 -14.38 7.13 -1.15
C PRO A 144 -12.95 7.73 -1.11
N CYS A 145 -11.91 6.94 -1.36
CA CYS A 145 -10.54 7.42 -1.42
C CYS A 145 -10.31 8.33 -2.65
N GLU A 146 -9.61 9.45 -2.45
CA GLU A 146 -9.26 10.35 -3.57
C GLU A 146 -8.21 9.72 -4.50
N GLN A 147 -7.28 8.95 -3.92
CA GLN A 147 -6.21 8.26 -4.62
C GLN A 147 -6.10 6.83 -4.12
N SER A 148 -5.79 5.92 -5.05
CA SER A 148 -5.56 4.51 -4.84
C SER A 148 -4.60 3.99 -5.94
N ALA A 149 -4.47 2.69 -6.11
CA ALA A 149 -3.66 2.07 -7.14
C ALA A 149 -4.32 0.81 -7.70
N VAL A 150 -3.82 0.32 -8.83
CA VAL A 150 -4.31 -0.89 -9.49
C VAL A 150 -3.20 -1.49 -10.36
N CYS A 151 -3.24 -2.80 -10.58
CA CYS A 151 -2.51 -3.45 -11.67
C CYS A 151 -3.21 -3.20 -13.01
N ALA A 152 -2.63 -2.31 -13.81
CA ALA A 152 -3.05 -2.08 -15.18
C ALA A 152 -2.35 -3.08 -16.11
N CYS A 153 -3.13 -3.85 -16.88
CA CYS A 153 -2.62 -4.84 -17.82
C CYS A 153 -2.67 -4.36 -19.28
N GLU A 154 -1.74 -4.87 -20.10
CA GLU A 154 -1.65 -4.66 -21.55
C GLU A 154 -1.74 -5.97 -22.35
#